data_AF-R7Q3I7-F1
#
_entry.id   AF-R7Q3I7-F1
#
_cell.length_a   1.000
_cell.length_b   1.000
_cell.length_c   1.000
_cell.angle_alpha   90.00
_cell.angle_beta   90.00
_cell.angle_gamma   90.00
#
_symmetry.space_group_name_H-M   'P 1'
#
loop_
_entity.id
_entity.type
_entity.pdbx_description
1 polymer ?
#
loop_
_entity_poly.entity_id
_entity_poly.type
_entity_poly.pdbx_seq_one_letter_code
_entity_poly.pdbx_strand_id
1 'polypeptide(L)'
;MVELRRNSPLAKKFGKKTSEIEVPEGLSEVEREQFLKANGISNSEKPKTEDKKDQTISKVKHDEEIGELKEKLRKKEEKIGDLNKDRDDLRKERDTYKSRWERARSDFEEEQKKSNDYKEQLRKANDDIDAKKKEIKRLTEQPINVQVPEDTSETKKALKKAKKDNAELSGKIEELKAEITRLTADNSSKDSTIEHLNSTIKEFDTERARFEDTITLKDEEIEGLKNRMELSSEHLDVATSGLLIRQNVDEIASDLLDDGNYEIKLARNGSYMLIIPDVEGSAVCKNHRIMLPRLGELVPFSIKTEYPLNPVGNNIFRVELK
;
A
#
# COMPACT_ATOMS: atom_id res chain seq x y z
N MET A 1 -67.12 12.04 52.24
CA MET A 1 -67.19 12.02 50.77
C MET A 1 -67.55 13.42 50.33
N VAL A 2 -66.82 13.97 49.35
CA VAL A 2 -67.03 15.27 48.69
C VAL A 2 -66.68 16.51 49.52
N GLU A 3 -65.60 17.21 49.15
CA GLU A 3 -65.73 18.56 48.56
C GLU A 3 -64.44 19.01 47.86
N LEU A 4 -64.64 19.45 46.62
CA LEU A 4 -63.71 20.22 45.81
C LEU A 4 -63.44 21.58 46.46
N ARG A 5 -62.22 22.14 46.30
CA ARG A 5 -62.01 23.38 45.51
C ARG A 5 -60.59 23.95 45.60
N ARG A 6 -60.10 24.26 44.38
CA ARG A 6 -59.42 25.50 43.98
C ARG A 6 -57.93 25.64 44.32
N ASN A 7 -57.14 25.25 43.31
CA ASN A 7 -56.11 26.12 42.74
C ASN A 7 -56.57 27.59 42.72
N SER A 8 -55.77 28.46 43.35
CA SER A 8 -55.68 29.89 43.07
C SER A 8 -54.26 30.17 42.55
N PRO A 9 -54.11 30.56 41.27
CA PRO A 9 -52.84 30.84 40.63
C PRO A 9 -52.51 32.32 40.76
N LEU A 10 -51.47 32.73 41.51
CA LEU A 10 -50.74 34.00 41.34
C LEU A 10 -49.76 34.23 42.50
N ALA A 11 -48.57 33.61 42.40
CA ALA A 11 -47.33 34.13 42.98
C ALA A 11 -46.10 33.37 42.42
N LYS A 12 -46.02 33.21 41.09
CA LYS A 12 -44.73 32.91 40.46
C LYS A 12 -43.92 34.21 40.44
N LYS A 13 -43.18 34.48 41.52
CA LYS A 13 -42.04 35.40 41.43
C LYS A 13 -41.00 34.72 40.56
N PHE A 14 -40.63 35.38 39.47
CA PHE A 14 -39.51 35.02 38.62
C PHE A 14 -38.21 35.04 39.44
N GLY A 15 -37.77 33.88 39.91
CA GLY A 15 -36.37 33.65 40.26
C GLY A 15 -35.73 32.89 39.12
N LYS A 16 -34.81 33.52 38.38
CA LYS A 16 -33.96 32.81 37.41
C LYS A 16 -33.11 31.80 38.18
N LYS A 17 -32.88 30.62 37.62
CA LYS A 17 -31.96 29.64 38.20
C LYS A 17 -30.53 30.17 38.06
N THR A 18 -29.67 29.89 39.04
CA THR A 18 -28.26 30.34 39.09
C THR A 18 -27.43 29.91 37.87
N SER A 19 -27.85 28.87 37.17
CA SER A 19 -27.25 28.37 35.91
C SER A 19 -27.58 29.20 34.66
N GLU A 20 -28.44 30.22 34.74
CA GLU A 20 -28.92 31.02 33.60
C GLU A 20 -28.47 32.50 33.63
N ILE A 21 -27.54 32.85 34.54
CA ILE A 21 -27.05 34.23 34.70
C ILE A 21 -25.62 34.30 34.18
N GLU A 22 -25.45 34.84 32.97
CA GLU A 22 -24.15 35.19 32.41
C GLU A 22 -23.65 36.50 33.05
N VAL A 23 -22.46 36.47 33.65
CA VAL A 23 -21.83 37.67 34.22
C VAL A 23 -21.03 38.37 33.11
N PRO A 24 -21.32 39.63 32.77
CA PRO A 24 -20.58 40.36 31.75
C PRO A 24 -19.08 40.45 32.07
N GLU A 25 -18.23 40.22 31.08
CA GLU A 25 -16.78 40.40 31.21
C GLU A 25 -16.42 41.90 31.31
N GLY A 26 -15.38 42.22 32.10
CA GLY A 26 -14.88 43.60 32.29
C GLY A 26 -15.40 44.35 33.51
N LEU A 27 -16.30 43.77 34.32
CA LEU A 27 -16.75 44.37 35.59
C LEU A 27 -15.65 44.34 36.67
N SER A 28 -15.49 45.43 37.41
CA SER A 28 -14.66 45.47 38.61
C SER A 28 -15.25 44.59 39.73
N GLU A 29 -14.42 44.23 40.71
CA GLU A 29 -14.80 43.30 41.79
C GLU A 29 -16.04 43.78 42.58
N VAL A 30 -16.17 45.09 42.78
CA VAL A 30 -17.32 45.71 43.44
C VAL A 30 -18.58 45.66 42.56
N GLU A 31 -18.45 45.88 41.25
CA GLU A 31 -19.56 45.85 40.31
C GLU A 31 -20.08 44.42 40.08
N ARG A 32 -19.19 43.43 40.11
CA ARG A 32 -19.57 42.00 40.09
C ARG A 32 -20.40 41.62 41.31
N GLU A 33 -20.01 42.05 42.51
CA GLU A 33 -20.78 41.75 43.72
C GLU A 33 -22.16 42.42 43.72
N GLN A 34 -22.26 43.65 43.19
CA GLN A 34 -23.55 44.31 43.02
C GLN A 34 -24.44 43.60 41.99
N PHE A 35 -23.87 43.13 40.87
CA PHE A 35 -24.60 42.39 39.84
C PHE A 35 -25.13 41.04 40.34
N LEU A 36 -24.33 40.29 41.11
CA LEU A 36 -24.74 39.02 41.71
C LEU A 36 -25.83 39.22 42.77
N LYS A 37 -25.73 40.28 43.58
CA LYS A 37 -26.73 40.63 44.59
C LYS A 37 -28.05 41.12 43.99
N ALA A 38 -28.00 41.89 42.90
CA ALA A 38 -29.17 42.34 42.15
C ALA A 38 -29.93 41.17 41.48
N ASN A 39 -29.22 40.09 41.14
CA ASN A 39 -29.80 38.87 40.59
C ASN A 39 -30.13 37.80 41.64
N GLY A 40 -30.05 38.12 42.93
CA GLY A 40 -30.50 37.26 44.03
C GLY A 40 -29.57 36.11 44.41
N ILE A 41 -28.30 36.14 44.00
CA ILE A 41 -27.30 35.11 44.34
C ILE A 41 -26.69 35.44 45.71
N SER A 42 -26.82 34.52 46.66
CA SER A 42 -26.26 34.66 48.01
C SER A 42 -24.80 34.19 48.09
N ASN A 43 -24.04 34.68 49.07
CA ASN A 43 -22.59 34.41 49.22
C ASN A 43 -22.21 32.91 49.29
N SER A 44 -23.15 32.02 49.55
CA SER A 44 -22.93 30.56 49.57
C SER A 44 -22.99 29.90 48.18
N GLU A 45 -23.38 30.63 47.13
CA GLU A 45 -23.54 30.13 45.75
C GLU A 45 -22.62 30.85 44.75
N LYS A 46 -21.43 31.30 45.18
CA LYS A 46 -20.42 31.83 44.25
C LYS A 46 -19.93 30.67 43.34
N PRO A 47 -20.00 30.78 42.00
CA PRO A 47 -19.42 29.80 41.10
C PRO A 47 -17.90 29.79 41.27
N LYS A 48 -17.31 28.60 41.37
CA LYS A 48 -15.85 28.43 41.50
C LYS A 48 -15.18 28.99 40.25
N THR A 49 -14.34 29.99 40.41
CA THR A 49 -13.39 30.40 39.37
C THR A 49 -12.29 29.34 39.30
N GLU A 50 -12.27 28.56 38.23
CA GLU A 50 -11.10 27.75 37.87
C GLU A 50 -9.99 28.68 37.42
N ASP A 51 -9.03 28.95 38.31
CA ASP A 51 -7.73 29.50 37.96
C ASP A 51 -7.03 28.49 37.04
N LYS A 52 -6.96 28.79 35.74
CA LYS A 52 -6.08 28.07 34.80
C LYS A 52 -4.64 28.38 35.18
N LYS A 53 -4.04 27.53 36.01
CA LYS A 53 -2.59 27.46 36.22
C LYS A 53 -1.95 26.95 34.94
N ASP A 54 -1.02 27.72 34.38
CA ASP A 54 -0.08 27.27 33.36
C ASP A 54 0.56 25.95 33.82
N GLN A 55 0.33 24.86 33.08
CA GLN A 55 1.02 23.60 33.31
C GLN A 55 2.41 23.68 32.68
N THR A 56 3.37 24.26 33.41
CA THR A 56 4.78 24.21 33.02
C THR A 56 5.32 22.81 33.34
N ILE A 57 5.57 21.99 32.33
CA ILE A 57 6.24 20.70 32.49
C ILE A 57 7.74 20.98 32.70
N SER A 58 8.38 20.29 33.65
CA SER A 58 9.82 20.43 33.92
C SER A 58 10.63 20.10 32.66
N LYS A 59 11.63 20.92 32.32
CA LYS A 59 12.55 20.69 31.19
C LYS A 59 13.13 19.27 31.16
N VAL A 60 13.37 18.69 32.34
CA VAL A 60 13.86 17.31 32.48
C VAL A 60 12.88 16.28 31.89
N LYS A 61 11.57 16.45 32.10
CA LYS A 61 10.56 15.55 31.54
C LYS A 61 10.44 15.69 30.02
N HIS A 62 10.57 16.91 29.51
CA HIS A 62 10.62 17.13 28.06
C HIS A 62 11.87 16.50 27.42
N ASP A 63 13.03 16.63 28.06
CA ASP A 63 14.27 16.01 27.58
C ASP A 63 14.18 14.46 27.61
N GLU A 64 13.52 13.88 28.62
CA GLU A 64 13.21 12.45 28.70
C GLU A 64 12.29 11.99 27.55
N GLU A 65 11.18 12.71 27.30
CA GLU A 65 10.25 12.41 26.21
C GLU A 65 10.94 12.49 24.83
N ILE A 66 11.78 13.49 24.61
CA ILE A 66 12.59 13.62 23.38
C ILE A 66 13.54 12.42 23.24
N GLY A 67 14.16 11.97 24.33
CA GLY A 67 15.02 10.80 24.34
C GLY A 67 14.28 9.52 23.94
N GLU A 68 13.09 9.29 24.52
CA GLU A 68 12.25 8.15 24.16
C GLU A 68 11.79 8.17 22.70
N LEU A 69 11.41 9.34 22.20
CA LEU A 69 11.00 9.51 20.81
C LEU A 69 12.15 9.26 19.84
N LYS A 70 13.36 9.73 20.15
CA LYS A 70 14.57 9.45 19.35
C LYS A 70 14.89 7.96 19.31
N GLU A 71 14.77 7.27 20.44
CA GLU A 71 15.02 5.82 20.47
C GLU A 71 13.94 5.03 19.70
N LYS A 72 12.67 5.45 19.80
CA LYS A 72 11.59 4.88 18.97
C LYS A 72 11.83 5.14 17.48
N LEU A 73 12.31 6.32 17.10
CA LEU A 73 12.66 6.66 15.72
C LEU A 73 13.78 5.76 15.21
N ARG A 74 14.87 5.62 15.98
CA ARG A 74 16.00 4.74 15.65
C ARG A 74 15.57 3.30 15.40
N LYS A 75 14.72 2.75 16.28
CA LYS A 75 14.17 1.39 16.12
C LYS A 75 13.29 1.25 14.88
N LYS A 76 12.51 2.29 14.54
CA LYS A 76 11.70 2.28 13.31
C LYS A 76 12.56 2.37 12.06
N GLU A 77 13.61 3.19 12.07
CA GLU A 77 14.57 3.30 10.96
C GLU A 77 15.30 1.96 10.72
N GLU A 78 15.70 1.28 11.80
CA GLU A 78 16.29 -0.06 11.72
C GLU A 78 15.31 -1.07 11.10
N LYS A 79 14.04 -1.10 11.57
CA LYS A 79 13.00 -1.96 11.01
C LYS A 79 12.73 -1.66 9.52
N ILE A 80 12.76 -0.39 9.11
CA ILE A 80 12.65 -0.01 7.69
C ILE A 80 13.84 -0.55 6.89
N GLY A 81 15.04 -0.50 7.46
CA GLY A 81 16.24 -1.06 6.86
C GLY A 81 16.10 -2.56 6.58
N ASP A 82 15.63 -3.32 7.56
CA ASP A 82 15.45 -4.78 7.42
C ASP A 82 14.33 -5.12 6.45
N LEU A 83 13.18 -4.43 6.52
CA LEU A 83 12.08 -4.62 5.57
C LEU A 83 12.50 -4.34 4.12
N ASN A 84 13.40 -3.36 3.90
CA ASN A 84 13.93 -3.10 2.57
C ASN A 84 14.83 -4.23 2.06
N LYS A 85 15.65 -4.85 2.93
CA LYS A 85 16.45 -6.02 2.57
C LYS A 85 15.56 -7.20 2.21
N ASP A 86 14.58 -7.51 3.06
CA ASP A 86 13.63 -8.61 2.83
C ASP A 86 12.89 -8.41 1.50
N ARG A 87 12.43 -7.19 1.20
CA ARG A 87 11.81 -6.85 -0.09
C ARG A 87 12.75 -7.12 -1.26
N ASP A 88 14.02 -6.75 -1.13
CA ASP A 88 14.99 -6.91 -2.21
C ASP A 88 15.35 -8.39 -2.43
N ASP A 89 15.39 -9.19 -1.37
CA ASP A 89 15.59 -10.64 -1.47
C ASP A 89 14.37 -11.35 -2.06
N LEU A 90 13.15 -11.00 -1.63
CA LEU A 90 11.92 -11.50 -2.24
C LEU A 90 11.81 -11.15 -3.74
N ARG A 91 12.31 -9.97 -4.13
CA ARG A 91 12.39 -9.58 -5.55
C ARG A 91 13.33 -10.50 -6.34
N LYS A 92 14.51 -10.81 -5.78
CA LYS A 92 15.46 -11.74 -6.43
C LYS A 92 14.85 -13.14 -6.54
N GLU A 93 14.23 -13.64 -5.48
CA GLU A 93 13.58 -14.95 -5.48
C GLU A 93 12.48 -15.02 -6.54
N ARG A 94 11.58 -14.03 -6.59
CA ARG A 94 10.55 -13.91 -7.63
C ARG A 94 11.15 -13.97 -9.03
N ASP A 95 12.24 -13.25 -9.29
CA ASP A 95 12.88 -13.22 -10.61
C ASP A 95 13.52 -14.57 -10.96
N THR A 96 14.07 -15.29 -9.97
CA THR A 96 14.56 -16.65 -10.17
C THR A 96 13.44 -17.64 -10.46
N TYR A 97 12.32 -17.58 -9.74
CA TYR A 97 11.15 -18.42 -9.99
C TYR A 97 10.54 -18.14 -11.36
N LYS A 98 10.41 -16.87 -11.74
CA LYS A 98 9.94 -16.47 -13.07
C LYS A 98 10.83 -17.09 -14.17
N SER A 99 12.14 -16.99 -14.02
CA SER A 99 13.09 -17.57 -14.98
C SER A 99 12.99 -19.10 -15.05
N ARG A 100 12.77 -19.78 -13.92
CA ARG A 100 12.57 -21.24 -13.89
C ARG A 100 11.26 -21.64 -14.56
N TRP A 101 10.19 -20.90 -14.31
CA TRP A 101 8.89 -21.14 -14.91
C TRP A 101 8.91 -20.96 -16.43
N GLU A 102 9.57 -19.90 -16.92
CA GLU A 102 9.75 -19.67 -18.36
C GLU A 102 10.52 -20.81 -19.04
N ARG A 103 11.58 -21.35 -18.40
CA ARG A 103 12.28 -22.54 -18.92
C ARG A 103 11.39 -23.78 -18.93
N ALA A 104 10.74 -24.08 -17.82
CA ALA A 104 9.85 -25.25 -17.73
C ALA A 104 8.73 -25.20 -18.76
N ARG A 105 8.19 -24.00 -19.03
CA ARG A 105 7.20 -23.77 -20.07
C ARG A 105 7.78 -24.04 -21.47
N SER A 106 8.98 -23.54 -21.76
CA SER A 106 9.67 -23.81 -23.03
C SER A 106 9.91 -25.30 -23.24
N ASP A 107 10.39 -26.01 -22.21
CA ASP A 107 10.65 -27.45 -22.26
C ASP A 107 9.36 -28.24 -22.50
N PHE A 108 8.26 -27.86 -21.83
CA PHE A 108 6.95 -28.46 -22.06
C PHE A 108 6.45 -28.27 -23.49
N GLU A 109 6.60 -27.06 -24.06
CA GLU A 109 6.24 -26.80 -25.45
C GLU A 109 7.06 -27.63 -26.44
N GLU A 110 8.34 -27.88 -26.16
CA GLU A 110 9.19 -28.74 -26.98
C GLU A 110 8.79 -30.21 -26.90
N GLU A 111 8.54 -30.74 -25.69
CA GLU A 111 8.08 -32.11 -25.51
C GLU A 111 6.69 -32.34 -26.12
N GLN A 112 5.81 -31.33 -26.08
CA GLN A 112 4.52 -31.40 -26.75
C GLN A 112 4.67 -31.52 -28.28
N LYS A 113 5.64 -30.81 -28.87
CA LYS A 113 5.96 -30.96 -30.31
C LYS A 113 6.47 -32.36 -30.62
N LYS A 114 7.44 -32.87 -29.84
CA LYS A 114 7.95 -34.23 -30.00
C LYS A 114 6.84 -35.29 -29.88
N SER A 115 5.94 -35.15 -28.91
CA SER A 115 4.78 -36.04 -28.74
C SER A 115 3.89 -36.06 -29.98
N ASN A 116 3.63 -34.90 -30.57
CA ASN A 116 2.84 -34.80 -31.80
C ASN A 116 3.55 -35.44 -33.00
N ASP A 117 4.86 -35.22 -33.13
CA ASP A 117 5.67 -35.84 -34.19
C ASP A 117 5.65 -37.37 -34.06
N TYR A 118 5.81 -37.92 -32.86
CA TYR A 118 5.72 -39.35 -32.62
C TYR A 118 4.33 -39.91 -32.94
N LYS A 119 3.25 -39.20 -32.57
CA LYS A 119 1.88 -39.60 -32.94
C LYS A 119 1.70 -39.69 -34.45
N GLU A 120 2.23 -38.74 -35.21
CA GLU A 120 2.12 -38.75 -36.67
C GLU A 120 2.96 -39.88 -37.29
N GLN A 121 4.15 -40.16 -36.76
CA GLN A 121 4.95 -41.32 -37.17
C GLN A 121 4.21 -42.64 -36.91
N LEU A 122 3.58 -42.77 -35.74
CA LEU A 122 2.80 -43.96 -35.37
C LEU A 122 1.59 -44.15 -36.30
N ARG A 123 0.92 -43.06 -36.67
CA ARG A 123 -0.19 -43.08 -37.63
C ARG A 123 0.29 -43.61 -38.99
N LYS A 124 1.39 -43.09 -39.51
CA LYS A 124 1.98 -43.54 -40.79
C LYS A 124 2.38 -45.01 -40.75
N ALA A 125 3.04 -45.45 -39.67
CA ALA A 125 3.42 -46.85 -39.52
C ALA A 125 2.20 -47.79 -39.47
N ASN A 126 1.11 -47.38 -38.83
CA ASN A 126 -0.14 -48.14 -38.82
C ASN A 126 -0.78 -48.21 -40.21
N ASP A 127 -0.81 -47.09 -40.95
CA ASP A 127 -1.31 -47.05 -42.32
C ASP A 127 -0.50 -48.01 -43.23
N ASP A 128 0.82 -48.04 -43.08
CA ASP A 128 1.72 -48.95 -43.79
C ASP A 128 1.47 -50.42 -43.43
N ILE A 129 1.29 -50.73 -42.14
CA ILE A 129 0.96 -52.08 -41.66
C ILE A 129 -0.35 -52.56 -42.30
N ASP A 130 -1.36 -51.72 -42.34
CA ASP A 130 -2.66 -52.08 -42.93
C ASP A 130 -2.57 -52.27 -44.43
N ALA A 131 -1.77 -51.46 -45.13
CA ALA A 131 -1.48 -51.67 -46.55
C ALA A 131 -0.76 -53.00 -46.79
N LYS A 132 0.26 -53.34 -45.98
CA LYS A 132 0.96 -54.62 -46.07
C LYS A 132 0.07 -55.80 -45.75
N LYS A 133 -0.82 -55.70 -44.75
CA LYS A 133 -1.81 -56.74 -44.43
C LYS A 133 -2.76 -57.00 -45.61
N LYS A 134 -3.26 -55.93 -46.26
CA LYS A 134 -4.10 -56.07 -47.46
C LYS A 134 -3.35 -56.77 -48.59
N GLU A 135 -2.08 -56.44 -48.81
CA GLU A 135 -1.27 -57.09 -49.84
C GLU A 135 -1.00 -58.57 -49.52
N ILE A 136 -0.67 -58.90 -48.26
CA ILE A 136 -0.54 -60.29 -47.82
C ILE A 136 -1.83 -61.05 -48.08
N LYS A 137 -2.99 -60.48 -47.71
CA LYS A 137 -4.29 -61.10 -47.94
C LYS A 137 -4.53 -61.36 -49.43
N ARG A 138 -4.26 -60.37 -50.29
CA ARG A 138 -4.37 -60.49 -51.76
C ARG A 138 -3.46 -61.57 -52.33
N LEU A 139 -2.22 -61.68 -51.85
CA LEU A 139 -1.26 -62.70 -52.29
C LEU A 139 -1.65 -64.10 -51.79
N THR A 140 -2.27 -64.20 -50.62
CA THR A 140 -2.69 -65.46 -50.01
C THR A 140 -4.00 -66.00 -50.62
N GLU A 141 -4.90 -65.10 -51.05
CA GLU A 141 -6.20 -65.45 -51.65
C GLU A 141 -6.14 -65.61 -53.18
N GLN A 142 -5.02 -65.28 -53.83
CA GLN A 142 -4.83 -65.60 -55.25
C GLN A 142 -4.84 -67.13 -55.46
N PRO A 143 -5.69 -67.66 -56.34
CA PRO A 143 -5.62 -69.07 -56.69
C PRO A 143 -4.25 -69.35 -57.32
N ILE A 144 -3.49 -70.24 -56.69
CA ILE A 144 -2.25 -70.79 -57.23
C ILE A 144 -2.65 -71.65 -58.45
N ASN A 145 -2.80 -71.04 -59.62
CA ASN A 145 -2.91 -71.76 -60.87
C ASN A 145 -1.50 -72.16 -61.32
N VAL A 146 -0.93 -73.14 -60.62
CA VAL A 146 0.26 -73.83 -61.09
C VAL A 146 -0.23 -74.95 -61.99
N GLN A 147 -0.33 -74.65 -63.29
CA GLN A 147 0.06 -75.67 -64.25
C GLN A 147 1.54 -75.95 -63.94
N VAL A 148 1.86 -77.21 -63.67
CA VAL A 148 3.24 -77.69 -63.66
C VAL A 148 3.55 -78.15 -65.09
N PRO A 149 4.08 -77.29 -65.99
CA PRO A 149 4.98 -77.78 -67.00
C PRO A 149 6.29 -78.18 -66.31
N GLU A 150 6.83 -79.28 -66.78
CA GLU A 150 8.04 -79.93 -66.34
C GLU A 150 9.28 -79.06 -66.68
N ASP A 151 9.43 -77.92 -66.01
CA ASP A 151 10.63 -77.07 -66.08
C ASP A 151 11.09 -76.70 -64.66
N THR A 152 11.86 -77.61 -64.07
CA THR A 152 12.34 -77.61 -62.67
C THR A 152 13.35 -76.48 -62.33
N SER A 153 13.71 -75.63 -63.30
CA SER A 153 14.71 -74.56 -63.16
C SER A 153 14.11 -73.25 -62.61
N GLU A 154 12.96 -72.82 -63.12
CA GLU A 154 12.39 -71.52 -62.77
C GLU A 154 11.67 -71.52 -61.42
N THR A 155 10.96 -72.61 -61.11
CA THR A 155 10.34 -72.84 -59.80
C THR A 155 11.38 -72.88 -58.67
N LYS A 156 12.54 -73.51 -58.89
CA LYS A 156 13.67 -73.47 -57.94
C LYS A 156 14.22 -72.06 -57.74
N LYS A 157 14.32 -71.24 -58.79
CA LYS A 157 14.77 -69.84 -58.70
C LYS A 157 13.76 -68.98 -57.92
N ALA A 158 12.48 -69.12 -58.21
CA ALA A 158 11.40 -68.42 -57.50
C ALA A 158 11.38 -68.80 -56.01
N LEU A 159 11.52 -70.09 -55.68
CA LEU A 159 11.60 -70.57 -54.30
C LEU A 159 12.84 -70.03 -53.57
N LYS A 160 14.00 -69.98 -54.24
CA LYS A 160 15.23 -69.42 -53.66
C LYS A 160 15.08 -67.92 -53.38
N LYS A 161 14.45 -67.18 -54.30
CA LYS A 161 14.15 -65.76 -54.11
C LYS A 161 13.17 -65.54 -52.95
N ALA A 162 12.05 -66.27 -52.91
CA ALA A 162 11.08 -66.17 -51.83
C ALA A 162 11.69 -66.50 -50.45
N LYS A 163 12.59 -67.50 -50.37
CA LYS A 163 13.34 -67.80 -49.14
C LYS A 163 14.26 -66.66 -48.71
N LYS A 164 14.93 -66.01 -49.67
CA LYS A 164 15.79 -64.85 -49.40
C LYS A 164 14.94 -63.67 -48.89
N ASP A 165 13.85 -63.36 -49.58
CA ASP A 165 12.96 -62.26 -49.21
C ASP A 165 12.33 -62.50 -47.82
N ASN A 166 11.96 -63.75 -47.51
CA ASN A 166 11.43 -64.11 -46.20
C ASN A 166 12.49 -63.98 -45.08
N ALA A 167 13.74 -64.34 -45.36
CA ALA A 167 14.84 -64.14 -44.42
C ALA A 167 15.11 -62.64 -44.16
N GLU A 168 15.08 -61.80 -45.20
CA GLU A 168 15.23 -60.34 -45.06
C GLU A 168 14.06 -59.72 -44.27
N LEU A 169 12.83 -60.13 -44.55
CA LEU A 169 11.65 -59.68 -43.81
C LEU A 169 11.72 -60.12 -42.34
N SER A 170 12.15 -61.36 -42.08
CA SER A 170 12.34 -61.84 -40.71
C SER A 170 13.40 -61.04 -39.96
N GLY A 171 14.49 -60.65 -40.63
CA GLY A 171 15.51 -59.76 -40.05
C GLY A 171 14.96 -58.39 -39.67
N LYS A 172 14.19 -57.75 -40.56
CA LYS A 172 13.53 -56.47 -40.28
C LYS A 172 12.53 -56.55 -39.13
N ILE A 173 11.81 -57.66 -39.00
CA ILE A 173 10.88 -57.87 -37.88
C ILE A 173 11.64 -57.88 -36.55
N GLU A 174 12.81 -58.54 -36.49
CA GLU A 174 13.62 -58.57 -35.26
C GLU A 174 14.24 -57.20 -34.93
N GLU A 175 14.69 -56.44 -35.93
CA GLU A 175 15.12 -55.04 -35.73
C GLU A 175 14.00 -54.17 -35.16
N LEU A 176 12.80 -54.22 -35.76
CA LEU A 176 11.66 -53.45 -35.31
C LEU A 176 11.23 -53.85 -33.89
N LYS A 177 11.29 -55.13 -33.52
CA LYS A 177 11.03 -55.58 -32.14
C LYS A 177 12.04 -55.01 -31.15
N ALA A 178 13.33 -55.01 -31.51
CA ALA A 178 14.37 -54.43 -30.67
C ALA A 178 14.15 -52.93 -30.47
N GLU A 179 13.78 -52.21 -31.52
CA GLU A 179 13.48 -50.78 -31.47
C GLU A 179 12.24 -50.48 -30.63
N ILE A 180 11.15 -51.24 -30.78
CA ILE A 180 9.95 -51.13 -29.93
C ILE A 180 10.33 -51.32 -28.45
N THR A 181 11.16 -52.32 -28.14
CA THR A 181 11.59 -52.59 -26.76
C THR A 181 12.35 -51.41 -26.19
N ARG A 182 13.27 -50.83 -26.98
CA ARG A 182 14.04 -49.64 -26.58
C ARG A 182 13.13 -48.42 -26.38
N LEU A 183 12.23 -48.14 -27.31
CA LEU A 183 11.30 -47.02 -27.21
C LEU A 183 10.34 -47.17 -26.03
N THR A 184 9.93 -48.39 -25.72
CA THR A 184 9.10 -48.68 -24.55
C THR A 184 9.84 -48.34 -23.25
N ALA A 185 11.11 -48.74 -23.13
CA ALA A 185 11.92 -48.42 -21.97
C ALA A 185 12.16 -46.90 -21.82
N ASP A 186 12.41 -46.21 -22.94
CA ASP A 186 12.60 -44.75 -22.96
C ASP A 186 11.32 -44.01 -22.52
N ASN A 187 10.14 -44.45 -23.00
CA ASN A 187 8.86 -43.89 -22.55
C ASN A 187 8.65 -44.11 -21.05
N SER A 188 8.92 -45.31 -20.52
CA SER A 188 8.81 -45.55 -19.08
C SER A 188 9.73 -44.64 -18.26
N SER A 189 10.95 -44.37 -18.73
CA SER A 189 11.86 -43.42 -18.08
C SER A 189 11.32 -41.98 -18.10
N LYS A 190 10.72 -41.57 -19.22
CA LYS A 190 10.08 -40.25 -19.35
C LYS A 190 8.86 -40.13 -18.45
N ASP A 191 8.03 -41.16 -18.36
CA ASP A 191 6.87 -41.19 -17.47
C ASP A 191 7.30 -41.03 -15.99
N SER A 192 8.35 -41.73 -15.56
CA SER A 192 8.90 -41.54 -14.20
C SER A 192 9.42 -40.12 -13.96
N THR A 193 10.01 -39.49 -14.99
CA THR A 193 10.48 -38.09 -14.89
C THR A 193 9.29 -37.12 -14.78
N ILE A 194 8.24 -37.34 -15.55
CA ILE A 194 7.00 -36.56 -15.49
C ILE A 194 6.35 -36.69 -14.11
N GLU A 195 6.27 -37.89 -13.54
CA GLU A 195 5.76 -38.11 -12.19
C GLU A 195 6.57 -37.33 -11.14
N HIS A 196 7.90 -37.37 -11.24
CA HIS A 196 8.77 -36.63 -10.33
C HIS A 196 8.55 -35.11 -10.44
N LEU A 197 8.54 -34.56 -11.66
CA LEU A 197 8.30 -33.13 -11.90
C LEU A 197 6.92 -32.70 -11.38
N ASN A 198 5.89 -33.52 -11.56
CA ASN A 198 4.55 -33.25 -11.03
C ASN A 198 4.52 -33.22 -9.49
N SER A 199 5.32 -34.06 -8.82
CA SER A 199 5.47 -34.00 -7.36
C SER A 199 6.12 -32.69 -6.93
N THR A 200 7.20 -32.28 -7.59
CA THR A 200 7.89 -31.01 -7.29
C THR A 200 6.98 -29.80 -7.53
N ILE A 201 6.15 -29.80 -8.57
CA ILE A 201 5.18 -28.73 -8.82
C ILE A 201 4.19 -28.63 -7.65
N LYS A 202 3.66 -29.76 -7.17
CA LYS A 202 2.75 -29.78 -6.02
C LYS A 202 3.42 -29.21 -4.76
N GLU A 203 4.68 -29.54 -4.52
CA GLU A 203 5.44 -28.98 -3.40
C GLU A 203 5.56 -27.45 -3.51
N PHE A 204 5.91 -26.93 -4.69
CA PHE A 204 5.96 -25.48 -4.92
C PHE A 204 4.59 -24.81 -4.79
N ASP A 205 3.50 -25.44 -5.21
CA ASP A 205 2.15 -24.89 -5.01
C ASP A 205 1.81 -24.79 -3.52
N THR A 206 2.19 -25.79 -2.71
CA THR A 206 1.99 -25.73 -1.25
C THR A 206 2.83 -24.65 -0.59
N GLU A 207 4.06 -24.44 -1.06
CA GLU A 207 4.96 -23.41 -0.55
C GLU A 207 4.46 -22.01 -0.92
N ARG A 208 3.99 -21.84 -2.17
CA ARG A 208 3.36 -20.60 -2.63
C ARG A 208 2.15 -20.23 -1.76
N ALA A 209 1.28 -21.19 -1.45
CA ALA A 209 0.13 -20.95 -0.58
C ALA A 209 0.55 -20.43 0.80
N ARG A 210 1.61 -21.00 1.40
CA ARG A 210 2.15 -20.53 2.69
C ARG A 210 2.70 -19.11 2.62
N PHE A 211 3.37 -18.76 1.52
CA PHE A 211 3.86 -17.39 1.33
C PHE A 211 2.70 -16.41 1.16
N GLU A 212 1.65 -16.80 0.45
CA GLU A 212 0.44 -15.99 0.27
C GLU A 212 -0.27 -15.74 1.61
N ASP A 213 -0.39 -16.76 2.47
CA ASP A 213 -0.86 -16.62 3.85
C ASP A 213 0.04 -15.71 4.71
N THR A 214 1.34 -15.71 4.47
CA THR A 214 2.27 -14.84 5.21
C THR A 214 2.12 -13.38 4.78
N ILE A 215 1.93 -13.15 3.49
CA ILE A 215 1.69 -11.79 2.94
C ILE A 215 0.41 -11.22 3.50
N THR A 216 -0.69 -11.98 3.51
CA THR A 216 -1.98 -11.50 4.05
C THR A 216 -1.86 -11.10 5.52
N LEU A 217 -1.21 -11.91 6.35
CA LEU A 217 -0.94 -11.57 7.75
C LEU A 217 -0.10 -10.29 7.90
N LYS A 218 0.87 -10.08 7.01
CA LYS A 218 1.71 -8.89 7.03
C LYS A 218 0.96 -7.64 6.57
N ASP A 219 0.09 -7.75 5.58
CA ASP A 219 -0.76 -6.65 5.13
C ASP A 219 -1.75 -6.22 6.23
N GLU A 220 -2.32 -7.18 6.96
CA GLU A 220 -3.15 -6.90 8.15
C GLU A 220 -2.35 -6.18 9.25
N GLU A 221 -1.09 -6.60 9.49
CA GLU A 221 -0.19 -5.93 10.46
C GLU A 221 0.09 -4.48 10.04
N ILE A 222 0.32 -4.24 8.74
CA ILE A 222 0.58 -2.91 8.18
C ILE A 222 -0.66 -2.01 8.34
N GLU A 223 -1.85 -2.48 7.95
CA GLU A 223 -3.09 -1.72 8.11
C GLU A 223 -3.37 -1.39 9.59
N GLY A 224 -3.13 -2.35 10.50
CA GLY A 224 -3.24 -2.11 11.94
C GLY A 224 -2.25 -1.06 12.45
N LEU A 225 -1.03 -1.00 11.90
CA LEU A 225 -0.06 0.04 12.22
C LEU A 225 -0.46 1.42 11.66
N LYS A 226 -0.98 1.45 10.43
CA LYS A 226 -1.40 2.68 9.76
C LYS A 226 -2.55 3.37 10.49
N ASN A 227 -3.59 2.62 10.86
CA ASN A 227 -4.70 3.14 11.65
C ASN A 227 -4.25 3.73 12.99
N ARG A 228 -3.27 3.11 13.66
CA ARG A 228 -2.68 3.66 14.89
C ARG A 228 -1.90 4.95 14.67
N MET A 229 -1.27 5.13 13.51
CA MET A 229 -0.58 6.37 13.16
C MET A 229 -1.56 7.49 12.85
N GLU A 230 -2.63 7.22 12.12
CA GLU A 230 -3.68 8.20 11.80
C GLU A 230 -4.33 8.75 13.09
N LEU A 231 -4.70 7.86 14.02
CA LEU A 231 -5.22 8.22 15.35
C LEU A 231 -4.24 9.08 16.17
N SER A 232 -2.94 8.89 15.99
CA SER A 232 -1.93 9.71 16.66
C SER A 232 -1.72 11.09 16.00
N SER A 233 -2.09 11.24 14.72
CA SER A 233 -1.92 12.48 13.95
C SER A 233 -3.07 13.47 14.15
N GLU A 234 -4.28 12.99 14.42
CA GLU A 234 -5.45 13.82 14.75
C GLU A 234 -5.36 14.52 16.13
N HIS A 235 -4.26 14.35 16.87
CA HIS A 235 -4.06 14.96 18.21
C HIS A 235 -2.93 16.01 18.26
N LEU A 236 -2.40 16.46 17.11
CA LEU A 236 -1.40 17.54 17.04
C LEU A 236 -1.89 18.76 16.24
N ASP A 237 -2.87 19.49 16.77
CA ASP A 237 -3.02 20.93 16.47
C ASP A 237 -1.98 21.72 17.30
N VAL A 238 -0.71 21.65 16.90
CA VAL A 238 0.34 22.51 17.49
C VAL A 238 0.46 23.75 16.62
N ALA A 239 -0.20 24.83 17.07
CA ALA A 239 -0.04 26.18 16.56
C ALA A 239 1.45 26.52 16.40
N THR A 240 1.96 26.55 15.17
CA THR A 240 3.36 26.89 14.89
C THR A 240 3.56 28.37 15.17
N SER A 241 4.22 28.71 16.28
CA SER A 241 4.70 30.06 16.55
C SER A 241 6.01 30.29 15.81
N GLY A 242 6.18 31.49 15.27
CA GLY A 242 7.37 31.87 14.48
C GLY A 242 7.88 33.24 14.85
N LEU A 243 8.84 33.75 14.09
CA LEU A 243 9.48 35.02 14.37
C LEU A 243 9.31 35.98 13.20
N LEU A 244 8.84 37.19 13.48
CA LEU A 244 8.87 38.30 12.55
C LEU A 244 10.09 39.17 12.81
N ILE A 245 10.98 39.27 11.84
CA ILE A 245 12.21 40.04 11.91
C ILE A 245 12.05 41.31 11.07
N ARG A 246 12.25 42.47 11.70
CA ARG A 246 12.34 43.75 11.02
C ARG A 246 13.80 44.18 10.94
N GLN A 247 14.37 44.15 9.74
CA GLN A 247 15.77 44.54 9.51
C GLN A 247 15.91 46.01 9.08
N ASN A 248 14.87 46.58 8.46
CA ASN A 248 14.87 47.92 7.92
C ASN A 248 13.56 48.66 8.27
N VAL A 249 13.52 49.97 8.00
CA VAL A 249 12.38 50.84 8.28
C VAL A 249 11.10 50.37 7.58
N ASP A 250 11.21 49.81 6.38
CA ASP A 250 10.08 49.48 5.52
C ASP A 250 9.98 47.99 5.15
N GLU A 251 10.69 47.10 5.86
CA GLU A 251 10.72 45.68 5.51
C GLU A 251 10.58 44.77 6.74
N ILE A 252 9.71 43.78 6.63
CA ILE A 252 9.53 42.70 7.61
C ILE A 252 9.70 41.33 6.95
N ALA A 253 10.25 40.37 7.68
CA ALA A 253 10.52 39.02 7.20
C ALA A 253 10.09 37.97 8.22
N SER A 254 9.54 36.84 7.79
CA SER A 254 9.26 35.71 8.67
C SER A 254 9.22 34.41 7.88
N ASP A 255 9.75 33.35 8.48
CA ASP A 255 9.72 31.98 7.98
C ASP A 255 8.30 31.39 7.89
N LEU A 256 7.32 31.97 8.59
CA LEU A 256 5.91 31.56 8.50
C LEU A 256 5.13 32.26 7.38
N LEU A 257 5.70 33.25 6.71
CA LEU A 257 5.03 33.93 5.60
C LEU A 257 5.39 33.24 4.28
N ASP A 258 4.40 32.77 3.54
CA ASP A 258 4.62 32.25 2.18
C ASP A 258 4.67 33.37 1.13
N ASP A 259 5.07 33.01 -0.09
CA ASP A 259 4.99 33.92 -1.23
C ASP A 259 3.51 34.12 -1.59
N GLY A 260 2.99 35.31 -1.32
CA GLY A 260 1.55 35.57 -1.39
C GLY A 260 1.18 37.03 -1.15
N ASN A 261 -0.10 37.32 -1.20
CA ASN A 261 -0.66 38.63 -0.88
C ASN A 261 -1.24 38.61 0.54
N TYR A 262 -1.01 39.71 1.26
CA TYR A 262 -1.39 39.86 2.65
C TYR A 262 -2.08 41.21 2.86
N GLU A 263 -3.15 41.21 3.64
CA GLU A 263 -3.73 42.39 4.26
C GLU A 263 -3.05 42.61 5.62
N ILE A 264 -2.48 43.80 5.82
CA ILE A 264 -1.78 44.15 7.06
C ILE A 264 -2.56 45.21 7.80
N LYS A 265 -3.00 44.86 9.02
CA LYS A 265 -3.77 45.76 9.89
C LYS A 265 -2.94 46.12 11.11
N LEU A 266 -2.63 47.39 11.25
CA LEU A 266 -1.99 47.92 12.45
C LEU A 266 -3.05 48.41 13.44
N ALA A 267 -2.88 48.06 14.71
CA ALA A 267 -3.72 48.61 15.78
C ALA A 267 -3.57 50.13 15.84
N ARG A 268 -4.66 50.85 16.13
CA ARG A 268 -4.69 52.33 16.16
C ARG A 268 -3.67 52.96 17.12
N ASN A 269 -3.33 52.25 18.18
CA ASN A 269 -2.35 52.63 19.19
C ASN A 269 -0.92 52.12 18.88
N GLY A 270 -0.73 51.42 17.75
CA GLY A 270 0.53 50.81 17.36
C GLY A 270 0.93 49.57 18.18
N SER A 271 0.08 49.04 19.06
CA SER A 271 0.51 47.99 20.00
C SER A 271 0.64 46.61 19.38
N TYR A 272 -0.09 46.32 18.29
CA TYR A 272 0.01 45.05 17.58
C TYR A 272 -0.25 45.23 16.08
N MET A 273 0.20 44.26 15.30
CA MET A 273 -0.05 44.12 13.87
C MET A 273 -0.69 42.76 13.59
N LEU A 274 -1.68 42.74 12.69
CA LEU A 274 -2.24 41.52 12.12
C LEU A 274 -1.76 41.36 10.68
N ILE A 275 -1.34 40.15 10.34
CA ILE A 275 -0.95 39.74 8.99
C ILE A 275 -1.95 38.68 8.56
N ILE A 276 -2.76 39.00 7.56
CA ILE A 276 -3.90 38.19 7.10
C ILE A 276 -3.65 37.83 5.64
N PRO A 277 -3.61 36.54 5.26
CA PRO A 277 -3.52 36.15 3.86
C PRO A 277 -4.79 36.60 3.15
N ASP A 278 -4.63 37.35 2.05
CA ASP A 278 -5.75 37.90 1.31
C ASP A 278 -5.37 37.99 -0.17
N VAL A 279 -6.19 37.40 -1.04
CA VAL A 279 -5.97 37.44 -2.49
C VAL A 279 -6.03 38.87 -3.04
N GLU A 280 -6.79 39.76 -2.38
CA GLU A 280 -6.88 41.20 -2.70
C GLU A 280 -5.89 42.06 -1.87
N GLY A 281 -5.08 41.42 -1.01
CA GLY A 281 -4.18 42.08 -0.07
C GLY A 281 -3.19 43.02 -0.75
N SER A 282 -3.03 44.22 -0.17
CA SER A 282 -2.18 45.27 -0.72
C SER A 282 -0.67 45.08 -0.43
N ALA A 283 -0.31 44.15 0.45
CA ALA A 283 1.09 43.84 0.76
C ALA A 283 1.50 42.53 0.09
N VAL A 284 2.58 42.56 -0.69
CA VAL A 284 3.08 41.37 -1.39
C VAL A 284 4.29 40.81 -0.65
N CYS A 285 4.21 39.54 -0.27
CA CYS A 285 5.33 38.78 0.28
C CYS A 285 6.08 38.08 -0.87
N LYS A 286 7.40 38.27 -0.92
CA LYS A 286 8.29 37.54 -1.84
C LYS A 286 9.55 37.14 -1.11
N ASN A 287 9.95 35.87 -1.25
CA ASN A 287 11.07 35.28 -0.52
C ASN A 287 10.95 35.53 0.99
N HIS A 288 9.76 35.32 1.56
CA HIS A 288 9.48 35.50 2.99
C HIS A 288 9.63 36.96 3.49
N ARG A 289 9.57 37.96 2.60
CA ARG A 289 9.74 39.39 2.92
C ARG A 289 8.60 40.23 2.37
N ILE A 290 8.11 41.16 3.18
CA ILE A 290 7.07 42.13 2.81
C ILE A 290 7.63 43.55 2.93
N MET A 291 7.45 44.34 1.87
CA MET A 291 7.77 45.77 1.85
C MET A 291 6.56 46.62 2.23
N LEU A 292 6.72 47.52 3.21
CA LEU A 292 5.69 48.41 3.76
C LEU A 292 6.23 49.84 3.87
N PRO A 293 6.16 50.65 2.79
CA PRO A 293 6.87 51.94 2.64
C PRO A 293 6.55 53.08 3.63
N ARG A 294 5.81 52.81 4.71
CA ARG A 294 5.48 53.79 5.77
C ARG A 294 5.44 53.15 7.15
N LEU A 295 5.92 51.92 7.29
CA LEU A 295 5.87 51.22 8.57
C LEU A 295 6.74 51.94 9.61
N GLY A 296 7.84 52.57 9.19
CA GLY A 296 8.69 53.42 10.04
C GLY A 296 7.98 54.58 10.70
N GLU A 297 7.02 55.18 10.01
CA GLU A 297 6.25 56.32 10.51
C GLU A 297 5.23 55.91 11.58
N LEU A 298 4.74 54.67 11.49
CA LEU A 298 3.69 54.14 12.34
C LEU A 298 4.22 53.32 13.52
N VAL A 299 5.35 52.64 13.31
CA VAL A 299 6.02 51.78 14.29
C VAL A 299 7.50 52.20 14.31
N PRO A 300 7.98 52.84 15.40
CA PRO A 300 9.36 53.30 15.50
C PRO A 300 10.37 52.20 15.21
N PHE A 301 11.44 52.54 14.49
CA PHE A 301 12.54 51.62 14.19
C PHE A 301 13.87 52.33 14.41
N SER A 302 14.72 51.75 15.25
CA SER A 302 16.07 52.25 15.53
C SER A 302 17.16 51.21 15.30
N ILE A 303 16.84 49.94 15.49
CA ILE A 303 17.73 48.78 15.31
C ILE A 303 16.92 47.57 14.86
N LYS A 304 17.60 46.55 14.31
CA LYS A 304 16.99 45.25 14.00
C LYS A 304 16.18 44.77 15.21
N THR A 305 14.89 44.51 14.99
CA THR A 305 13.95 44.12 16.05
C THR A 305 13.24 42.84 15.65
N GLU A 306 13.02 41.95 16.61
CA GLU A 306 12.40 40.65 16.42
C GLU A 306 11.13 40.59 17.25
N TYR A 307 10.01 40.20 16.63
CA TYR A 307 8.71 40.14 17.26
C TYR A 307 8.16 38.71 17.18
N PRO A 308 7.58 38.17 18.27
CA PRO A 308 6.93 36.88 18.23
C PRO A 308 5.70 36.93 17.30
N LEU A 309 5.64 36.01 16.35
CA LEU A 309 4.54 35.85 15.40
C LEU A 309 3.65 34.72 15.90
N ASN A 310 2.48 35.08 16.44
CA ASN A 310 1.57 34.14 17.05
C ASN A 310 0.38 33.88 16.10
N PRO A 311 0.05 32.62 15.78
CA PRO A 311 -1.16 32.31 15.04
C PRO A 311 -2.39 32.59 15.92
N VAL A 312 -3.37 33.30 15.37
CA VAL A 312 -4.64 33.64 16.04
C VAL A 312 -5.87 33.10 15.30
N GLY A 313 -5.65 32.36 14.21
CA GLY A 313 -6.68 31.71 13.39
C GLY A 313 -6.04 31.05 12.17
N ASN A 314 -6.85 30.56 11.23
CA ASN A 314 -6.37 29.94 10.00
C ASN A 314 -5.48 30.91 9.21
N ASN A 315 -4.16 30.69 9.30
CA ASN A 315 -3.11 31.48 8.66
C ASN A 315 -3.12 32.99 9.01
N ILE A 316 -3.84 33.40 10.05
CA ILE A 316 -3.81 34.79 10.54
C ILE A 316 -2.76 34.87 11.64
N PHE A 317 -1.83 35.80 11.48
CA PHE A 317 -0.78 36.00 12.45
C PHE A 317 -0.90 37.34 13.16
N ARG A 318 -0.62 37.34 14.46
CA ARG A 318 -0.58 38.52 15.32
C ARG A 318 0.82 38.72 15.85
N VAL A 319 1.26 39.97 15.78
CA VAL A 319 2.55 40.44 16.22
C VAL A 319 2.34 41.52 17.28
N GLU A 320 2.88 41.33 18.47
CA GLU A 320 2.90 42.36 19.51
C GLU A 320 4.12 43.25 19.32
N LEU A 321 3.93 44.56 19.19
CA LEU A 321 4.94 45.55 18.79
C LEU A 321 5.53 46.37 19.96
N LYS A 322 5.43 45.84 21.18
CA LYS A 322 5.78 46.55 22.43
C LYS A 322 7.17 47.17 22.47
#